data_AF-A0A4R2RA90-F1
#
_entry.id   AF-A0A4R2RA90-F1
#
_cell.length_a   1.000
_cell.length_b   1.000
_cell.length_c   1.000
_cell.angle_alpha   90.00
_cell.angle_beta   90.00
_cell.angle_gamma   90.00
#
_symmetry.space_group_name_H-M   'P 1'
#
loop_
_entity.id
_entity.type
_entity.pdbx_description
1 polymer ?
#
loop_
_entity_poly.entity_id
_entity_poly.type
_entity_poly.pdbx_seq_one_letter_code
_entity_poly.pdbx_strand_id
1 'polypeptide(L)'
;MKRGPMVAIILSCLLLSGCEETEEQRQYKAISAAKDFNMAILDYQHRTSNDDIQGLELATESAQNIVQQQLKTPDEIARLKGDQEMPEVVNVAILAANPIGDGGKAGYIVNTRIQYYPNCYRYVDIVGLKVIPTPSGEWKVDNVKLGEKL
;
A
#
# COMPACT_ATOMS: atom_id res chain seq x y z
N MET A 1 55.10 -37.02 18.04
CA MET A 1 53.88 -37.26 17.22
C MET A 1 52.65 -36.94 18.04
N LYS A 2 51.85 -35.94 17.64
CA LYS A 2 50.37 -35.90 17.74
C LYS A 2 49.86 -34.51 17.34
N ARG A 3 49.40 -34.43 16.08
CA ARG A 3 48.22 -33.74 15.54
C ARG A 3 47.92 -32.30 16.00
N GLY A 4 48.06 -31.35 15.07
CA GLY A 4 46.94 -30.45 14.77
C GLY A 4 45.97 -31.12 13.76
N PRO A 5 44.98 -30.43 13.18
CA PRO A 5 44.52 -29.05 13.43
C PRO A 5 42.96 -28.95 13.52
N MET A 6 42.46 -27.72 13.46
CA MET A 6 41.21 -27.39 12.73
C MET A 6 39.88 -27.60 13.48
N VAL A 7 39.61 -26.73 14.46
CA VAL A 7 38.24 -26.35 14.84
C VAL A 7 37.92 -25.05 14.10
N ALA A 8 37.70 -25.19 12.80
CA ALA A 8 37.05 -24.20 11.96
C ALA A 8 36.06 -24.98 11.10
N ILE A 9 34.91 -24.40 10.79
CA ILE A 9 33.84 -24.96 9.95
C ILE A 9 32.77 -25.76 10.71
N ILE A 10 32.12 -25.16 11.72
CA ILE A 10 30.67 -25.35 11.94
C ILE A 10 30.07 -24.01 12.41
N LEU A 11 30.23 -22.93 11.64
CA LEU A 11 29.46 -21.70 11.89
C LEU A 11 29.21 -20.88 10.60
N SER A 12 29.21 -21.55 9.45
CA SER A 12 29.05 -20.89 8.13
C SER A 12 27.90 -21.44 7.31
N CYS A 13 27.17 -22.46 7.79
CA CYS A 13 26.08 -23.09 7.03
C CYS A 13 24.67 -22.57 7.40
N LEU A 14 24.54 -21.64 8.35
CA LEU A 14 23.24 -21.04 8.73
C LEU A 14 22.93 -19.70 8.04
N LEU A 15 23.83 -19.20 7.17
CA LEU A 15 23.66 -17.90 6.51
C LEU A 15 23.26 -18.00 5.02
N LEU A 16 22.93 -19.21 4.53
CA LEU A 16 22.60 -19.43 3.10
C LEU A 16 21.24 -20.09 2.84
N SER A 17 20.49 -20.49 3.86
CA SER A 17 19.03 -20.63 3.73
C SER A 17 18.45 -19.24 3.90
N GLY A 18 18.24 -18.54 2.78
CA GLY A 18 17.54 -17.26 2.78
C GLY A 18 16.30 -17.39 3.65
N CYS A 19 16.11 -16.47 4.59
CA CYS A 19 14.84 -16.36 5.31
C CYS A 19 13.77 -16.07 4.26
N GLU A 20 13.18 -17.11 3.67
CA GLU A 20 11.94 -16.97 2.93
C GLU A 20 10.95 -16.38 3.94
N GLU A 21 10.39 -15.22 3.61
CA GLU A 21 9.36 -14.62 4.45
C GLU A 21 8.23 -15.63 4.68
N THR A 22 7.61 -15.59 5.85
CA THR A 22 6.37 -16.32 6.06
C THR A 22 5.24 -15.65 5.27
N GLU A 23 4.16 -16.39 5.02
CA GLU A 23 2.95 -15.81 4.42
C GLU A 23 2.42 -14.64 5.27
N GLU A 24 2.42 -14.79 6.59
CA GLU A 24 2.02 -13.76 7.56
C GLU A 24 2.86 -12.48 7.43
N GLN A 25 4.19 -12.61 7.28
CA GLN A 25 5.07 -11.46 7.06
C GLN A 25 4.77 -10.75 5.74
N ARG A 26 4.51 -11.50 4.66
CA ARG A 26 4.12 -10.93 3.37
C ARG A 26 2.77 -10.22 3.46
N GLN A 27 1.78 -10.84 4.12
CA GLN A 27 0.46 -10.26 4.31
C GLN A 27 0.54 -8.96 5.12
N TYR A 28 1.35 -8.93 6.18
CA TYR A 28 1.60 -7.73 6.96
C TYR A 28 2.18 -6.59 6.12
N LYS A 29 3.22 -6.88 5.31
CA LYS A 29 3.81 -5.87 4.42
C LYS A 29 2.82 -5.35 3.38
N ALA A 30 2.02 -6.23 2.77
CA ALA A 30 1.00 -5.83 1.81
C ALA A 30 -0.07 -4.93 2.46
N ILE A 31 -0.51 -5.28 3.68
CA ILE A 31 -1.45 -4.46 4.46
C ILE A 31 -0.85 -3.10 4.80
N SER A 32 0.42 -3.06 5.23
CA SER A 32 1.10 -1.80 5.56
C SER A 32 1.17 -0.88 4.35
N ALA A 33 1.67 -1.39 3.21
CA ALA A 33 1.75 -0.63 1.96
C ALA A 33 0.37 -0.12 1.50
N ALA A 34 -0.68 -0.96 1.60
CA ALA A 34 -2.05 -0.57 1.29
C ALA A 34 -2.58 0.54 2.21
N LYS A 35 -2.23 0.50 3.49
CA LYS A 35 -2.63 1.52 4.47
C LYS A 35 -1.92 2.83 4.20
N ASP A 36 -0.61 2.80 4.03
CA ASP A 36 0.23 3.99 3.80
C ASP A 36 -0.16 4.66 2.48
N PHE A 37 -0.41 3.87 1.42
CA PHE A 37 -0.91 4.37 0.16
C PHE A 37 -2.29 5.03 0.30
N ASN A 38 -3.27 4.35 0.90
CA ASN A 38 -4.63 4.90 1.07
C ASN A 38 -4.67 6.19 1.90
N MET A 39 -3.82 6.29 2.93
CA MET A 39 -3.68 7.54 3.70
C MET A 39 -3.20 8.69 2.80
N ALA A 40 -2.31 8.41 1.84
CA ALA A 40 -1.66 9.42 1.03
C ALA A 40 -2.50 9.90 -0.19
N ILE A 41 -3.11 8.99 -0.96
CA ILE A 41 -3.88 9.36 -2.16
C ILE A 41 -5.24 10.01 -1.89
N LEU A 42 -5.86 9.73 -0.74
CA LEU A 42 -7.20 10.28 -0.46
C LEU A 42 -7.14 11.64 0.22
N ASP A 43 -6.04 11.92 0.90
CA ASP A 43 -5.66 13.28 1.25
C ASP A 43 -5.54 14.16 -0.01
N TYR A 44 -5.23 13.55 -1.16
CA TYR A 44 -5.02 14.23 -2.43
C TYR A 44 -6.29 14.46 -3.26
N GLN A 45 -7.31 13.56 -3.25
CA GLN A 45 -8.57 13.74 -4.02
C GLN A 45 -9.32 15.05 -3.72
N HIS A 46 -8.88 15.77 -2.69
CA HIS A 46 -9.45 17.03 -2.22
C HIS A 46 -8.45 18.22 -2.29
N ARG A 47 -7.23 18.07 -2.83
CA ARG A 47 -6.20 19.13 -2.98
C ARG A 47 -6.23 19.80 -4.35
N THR A 48 -6.10 21.12 -4.40
CA THR A 48 -6.16 21.94 -5.63
C THR A 48 -4.81 22.15 -6.32
N SER A 49 -3.69 21.72 -5.74
CA SER A 49 -2.35 22.01 -6.28
C SER A 49 -1.80 20.84 -7.10
N ASN A 50 -1.05 21.19 -8.14
CA ASN A 50 -0.24 20.28 -8.95
C ASN A 50 1.06 19.85 -8.24
N ASP A 51 1.12 19.93 -6.90
CA ASP A 51 2.31 19.53 -6.15
C ASP A 51 2.51 18.02 -6.27
N ASP A 52 3.76 17.56 -6.17
CA ASP A 52 4.11 16.14 -6.19
C ASP A 52 3.20 15.35 -5.25
N ILE A 53 2.52 14.33 -5.80
CA ILE A 53 1.57 13.51 -5.05
C ILE A 53 2.36 12.58 -4.14
N GLN A 54 2.56 13.01 -2.90
CA GLN A 54 3.20 12.21 -1.86
C GLN A 54 2.43 10.89 -1.69
N GLY A 55 3.15 9.77 -1.57
CA GLY A 55 2.59 8.43 -1.49
C GLY A 55 2.48 7.71 -2.84
N LEU A 56 2.64 8.39 -3.99
CA LEU A 56 2.74 7.70 -5.28
C LEU A 56 4.01 6.85 -5.41
N GLU A 57 5.06 7.15 -4.65
CA GLU A 57 6.27 6.32 -4.57
C GLU A 57 5.98 4.90 -4.04
N LEU A 58 4.87 4.73 -3.32
CA LEU A 58 4.34 3.45 -2.83
C LEU A 58 3.54 2.68 -3.90
N ALA A 59 3.34 3.27 -5.06
CA ALA A 59 2.67 2.67 -6.21
C ALA A 59 3.64 2.42 -7.37
N THR A 60 3.31 1.44 -8.19
CA THR A 60 3.88 1.27 -9.53
C THR A 60 3.39 2.37 -10.46
N GLU A 61 4.09 2.63 -11.57
CA GLU A 61 3.65 3.59 -12.59
C GLU A 61 2.22 3.32 -13.10
N SER A 62 1.83 2.05 -13.21
CA SER A 62 0.47 1.65 -13.58
C SER A 62 -0.56 2.19 -12.59
N ALA A 63 -0.38 1.94 -11.30
CA ALA A 63 -1.27 2.44 -10.27
C ALA A 63 -1.24 3.97 -10.15
N GLN A 64 -0.07 4.60 -10.34
CA GLN A 64 0.04 6.07 -10.38
C GLN A 64 -0.83 6.66 -11.49
N ASN A 65 -0.78 6.09 -12.70
CA ASN A 65 -1.61 6.52 -13.83
C ASN A 65 -3.11 6.35 -13.55
N ILE A 66 -3.51 5.23 -12.94
CA ILE A 66 -4.93 4.97 -12.58
C ILE A 66 -5.42 6.01 -11.57
N VAL A 67 -4.64 6.25 -10.51
CA VAL A 67 -4.96 7.28 -9.53
C VAL A 67 -5.12 8.60 -10.23
N GLN A 68 -4.14 9.01 -11.04
CA GLN A 68 -4.13 10.30 -11.72
C GLN A 68 -5.36 10.53 -12.60
N GLN A 69 -5.83 9.50 -13.30
CA GLN A 69 -7.05 9.56 -14.12
C GLN A 69 -8.34 9.67 -13.30
N GLN A 70 -8.33 9.20 -12.06
CA GLN A 70 -9.48 9.24 -11.15
C GLN A 70 -9.46 10.46 -10.22
N LEU A 71 -8.43 11.32 -10.33
CA LEU A 71 -8.37 12.57 -9.62
C LEU A 71 -9.40 13.56 -10.17
N LYS A 72 -10.02 14.31 -9.27
CA LYS A 72 -10.86 15.45 -9.63
C LYS A 72 -10.00 16.56 -10.21
N THR A 73 -10.53 17.28 -11.18
CA THR A 73 -9.89 18.47 -11.75
C THR A 73 -9.81 19.61 -10.71
N PRO A 74 -8.86 20.54 -10.84
CA PRO A 74 -8.76 21.69 -9.94
C PRO A 74 -10.07 22.49 -9.80
N ASP A 75 -10.87 22.61 -10.87
CA ASP A 75 -12.16 23.29 -10.86
C ASP A 75 -13.22 22.55 -10.04
N GLU A 76 -13.25 21.21 -10.12
CA GLU A 76 -14.12 20.37 -9.29
C GLU A 76 -13.73 20.48 -7.82
N ILE A 77 -12.44 20.57 -7.52
CA ILE A 77 -11.95 20.73 -6.14
C ILE A 77 -12.20 22.15 -5.61
N ALA A 78 -12.02 23.19 -6.44
CA ALA A 78 -12.31 24.57 -6.06
C ALA A 78 -13.80 24.77 -5.72
N ARG A 79 -14.71 24.10 -6.46
CA ARG A 79 -16.15 24.07 -6.15
C ARG A 79 -16.43 23.38 -4.81
N LEU A 80 -15.67 22.35 -4.43
CA LEU A 80 -15.81 21.69 -3.13
C LEU A 80 -15.25 22.53 -1.97
N LYS A 81 -14.11 23.20 -2.19
CA LYS A 81 -13.45 24.06 -1.19
C LYS A 81 -14.21 25.36 -0.88
N GLY A 82 -15.03 25.85 -1.82
CA GLY A 82 -15.83 27.05 -1.63
C GLY A 82 -16.88 26.96 -0.52
N ASP A 83 -17.29 25.73 -0.17
CA ASP A 83 -18.43 25.50 0.73
C ASP A 83 -18.11 24.69 2.01
N GLN A 84 -16.99 23.95 2.12
CA GLN A 84 -16.70 23.04 3.25
C GLN A 84 -15.19 22.85 3.55
N GLU A 85 -14.82 22.63 4.82
CA GLU A 85 -13.48 22.13 5.19
C GLU A 85 -13.20 20.80 4.47
N MET A 86 -11.96 20.64 3.99
CA MET A 86 -11.54 19.41 3.31
C MET A 86 -11.62 18.20 4.25
N PRO A 87 -12.13 17.06 3.78
CA PRO A 87 -12.10 15.84 4.58
C PRO A 87 -10.67 15.35 4.74
N GLU A 88 -10.26 15.11 5.98
CA GLU A 88 -8.98 14.47 6.30
C GLU A 88 -9.20 12.97 6.53
N VAL A 89 -8.26 12.14 6.08
CA VAL A 89 -8.30 10.70 6.37
C VAL A 89 -7.98 10.48 7.85
N VAL A 90 -8.96 9.99 8.61
CA VAL A 90 -8.80 9.70 10.04
C VAL A 90 -8.30 8.28 10.25
N ASN A 91 -8.81 7.35 9.46
CA ASN A 91 -8.53 5.95 9.64
C ASN A 91 -8.73 5.16 8.34
N VAL A 92 -7.90 4.14 8.16
CA VAL A 92 -8.02 3.13 7.11
C VAL A 92 -8.13 1.78 7.81
N ALA A 93 -9.33 1.19 7.76
CA ALA A 93 -9.61 -0.14 8.28
C ALA A 93 -9.42 -1.19 7.18
N ILE A 94 -8.72 -2.28 7.49
CA ILE A 94 -8.58 -3.41 6.56
C ILE A 94 -9.82 -4.28 6.66
N LEU A 95 -10.49 -4.52 5.53
CA LEU A 95 -11.65 -5.40 5.45
C LEU A 95 -11.22 -6.84 5.14
N ALA A 96 -10.29 -7.00 4.20
CA ALA A 96 -9.75 -8.29 3.80
C ALA A 96 -8.38 -8.12 3.14
N ALA A 97 -7.52 -9.13 3.27
CA ALA A 97 -6.26 -9.23 2.54
C ALA A 97 -6.10 -10.66 2.02
N ASN A 98 -6.45 -10.86 0.75
CA ASN A 98 -6.50 -12.18 0.11
C ASN A 98 -5.21 -12.42 -0.67
N PRO A 99 -4.52 -13.56 -0.49
CA PRO A 99 -3.29 -13.86 -1.22
C PRO A 99 -3.57 -14.07 -2.71
N ILE A 100 -2.61 -13.65 -3.55
CA ILE A 100 -2.56 -13.96 -4.98
C ILE A 100 -1.51 -15.05 -5.18
N GLY A 101 -1.93 -16.17 -5.77
CA GLY A 101 -1.09 -17.36 -5.93
C GLY A 101 -0.75 -18.05 -4.60
N ASP A 102 0.18 -18.98 -4.64
CA ASP A 102 0.51 -19.82 -3.49
C ASP A 102 1.24 -19.01 -2.40
N GLY A 103 0.61 -18.93 -1.22
CA GLY A 103 1.16 -18.28 -0.03
C GLY A 103 1.43 -16.78 -0.19
N GLY A 104 0.71 -16.11 -1.10
CA GLY A 104 0.83 -14.66 -1.32
C GLY A 104 2.16 -14.20 -1.93
N LYS A 105 2.93 -15.12 -2.54
CA LYS A 105 4.22 -14.77 -3.17
C LYS A 105 4.06 -13.84 -4.38
N ALA A 106 2.91 -13.89 -5.07
CA ALA A 106 2.62 -13.00 -6.20
C ALA A 106 1.93 -11.69 -5.80
N GLY A 107 1.57 -11.52 -4.53
CA GLY A 107 0.91 -10.33 -4.02
C GLY A 107 -0.32 -10.63 -3.18
N TYR A 108 -1.06 -9.56 -2.85
CA TYR A 108 -2.34 -9.60 -2.14
C TYR A 108 -3.35 -8.65 -2.77
N ILE A 109 -4.62 -9.04 -2.73
CA ILE A 109 -5.75 -8.13 -2.89
C ILE A 109 -6.15 -7.64 -1.50
N VAL A 110 -5.93 -6.36 -1.24
CA VAL A 110 -6.25 -5.69 0.03
C VAL A 110 -7.44 -4.78 -0.19
N ASN A 111 -8.55 -5.11 0.46
CA ASN A 111 -9.76 -4.30 0.47
C ASN A 111 -9.79 -3.48 1.75
N THR A 112 -9.86 -2.15 1.63
CA THR A 112 -9.87 -1.23 2.77
C THR A 112 -11.18 -0.47 2.86
N ARG A 113 -11.46 0.03 4.06
CA ARG A 113 -12.53 0.98 4.36
C ARG A 113 -11.91 2.23 4.93
N ILE A 114 -12.31 3.38 4.42
CA ILE A 114 -11.66 4.64 4.73
C ILE A 114 -12.67 5.57 5.39
N GLN A 115 -12.25 6.18 6.49
CA GLN A 115 -13.08 7.02 7.33
C GLN A 115 -12.54 8.45 7.37
N TYR A 116 -13.42 9.42 7.17
CA TYR A 116 -13.12 10.86 7.13
C TYR A 116 -13.80 11.64 8.28
N TYR A 117 -13.20 12.77 8.69
CA TYR A 117 -13.77 13.83 9.56
C TYR A 117 -13.37 15.23 9.04
N PRO A 118 -14.09 16.32 9.40
CA PRO A 118 -15.53 16.44 9.64
C PRO A 118 -16.13 17.55 8.76
N ASN A 119 -16.83 17.20 7.68
CA ASN A 119 -17.95 18.04 7.26
C ASN A 119 -19.10 17.19 6.73
N CYS A 120 -20.20 17.27 7.50
CA CYS A 120 -21.59 16.89 7.26
C CYS A 120 -21.92 15.44 6.85
N TYR A 121 -20.98 14.66 6.33
CA TYR A 121 -21.24 13.31 5.84
C TYR A 121 -20.08 12.38 6.19
N ARG A 122 -20.39 11.29 6.90
CA ARG A 122 -19.46 10.16 7.01
C ARG A 122 -19.39 9.51 5.64
N TYR A 123 -18.44 9.94 4.82
CA TYR A 123 -18.07 9.18 3.65
C TYR A 123 -17.34 7.93 4.13
N VAL A 124 -17.78 6.79 3.64
CA VAL A 124 -17.09 5.53 3.81
C VAL A 124 -16.76 5.09 2.41
N ASP A 125 -15.48 5.19 2.05
CA ASP A 125 -15.03 4.67 0.77
C ASP A 125 -14.48 3.26 0.94
N ILE A 126 -14.72 2.43 -0.07
CA ILE A 126 -14.13 1.10 -0.18
C ILE A 126 -13.10 1.18 -1.29
N VAL A 127 -11.86 0.84 -0.95
CA VAL A 127 -10.78 0.82 -1.93
C VAL A 127 -10.24 -0.60 -2.06
N GLY A 128 -10.32 -1.14 -3.26
CA GLY A 128 -9.64 -2.37 -3.65
C GLY A 128 -8.23 -2.05 -4.14
N LEU A 129 -7.22 -2.61 -3.49
CA LEU A 129 -5.81 -2.48 -3.88
C LEU A 129 -5.20 -3.84 -4.22
N LYS A 130 -4.54 -3.93 -5.37
CA LYS A 130 -3.61 -5.03 -5.66
C LYS A 130 -2.23 -4.60 -5.22
N VAL A 131 -1.63 -5.29 -4.27
CA VAL A 131 -0.29 -5.00 -3.74
C VAL A 131 0.65 -6.14 -4.11
N ILE A 132 1.78 -5.83 -4.72
CA ILE A 132 2.76 -6.82 -5.22
C ILE A 132 4.15 -6.55 -4.64
N PRO A 133 4.98 -7.59 -4.46
CA PRO A 133 6.39 -7.41 -4.17
C PRO A 133 7.14 -6.91 -5.42
N THR A 134 8.08 -5.99 -5.24
CA THR A 134 8.98 -5.52 -6.28
C THR A 134 10.26 -6.37 -6.31
N PRO A 135 11.05 -6.34 -7.41
CA PRO A 135 12.37 -6.98 -7.44
C PRO A 135 13.35 -6.45 -6.38
N SER A 136 13.14 -5.22 -5.87
CA SER A 136 13.92 -4.64 -4.77
C SER A 136 13.50 -5.14 -3.37
N GLY A 137 12.44 -5.95 -3.28
CA GLY A 137 11.92 -6.48 -2.02
C GLY A 137 10.93 -5.55 -1.29
N GLU A 138 10.60 -4.41 -1.89
CA GLU A 138 9.54 -3.52 -1.43
C GLU A 138 8.16 -4.06 -1.82
N TRP A 139 7.10 -3.52 -1.22
CA TRP A 139 5.73 -3.84 -1.58
C TRP A 139 5.06 -2.59 -2.12
N LYS A 140 4.49 -2.68 -3.32
CA LYS A 140 3.88 -1.54 -4.01
C LYS A 140 2.48 -1.85 -4.50
N VAL A 141 1.66 -0.82 -4.58
CA VAL A 141 0.33 -0.90 -5.18
C VAL A 141 0.47 -0.94 -6.71
N ASP A 142 -0.11 -1.97 -7.32
CA ASP A 142 -0.08 -2.25 -8.76
C ASP A 142 -1.40 -1.89 -9.46
N ASN A 143 -2.50 -1.96 -8.72
CA ASN A 143 -3.83 -1.63 -9.23
C ASN A 143 -4.71 -1.05 -8.11
N VAL A 144 -5.60 -0.12 -8.49
CA VAL A 144 -6.47 0.63 -7.59
C VAL A 144 -7.88 0.65 -8.16
N LYS A 145 -8.86 0.34 -7.30
CA LYS A 145 -10.28 0.57 -7.56
C LYS A 145 -10.89 1.38 -6.43
N LEU A 146 -11.29 2.60 -6.72
CA LEU A 146 -11.98 3.50 -5.77
C LEU A 146 -13.49 3.25 -5.82
N GLY A 147 -14.16 3.24 -4.67
CA GLY A 147 -15.60 3.00 -4.56
C GLY A 147 -16.05 1.53 -4.64
N GLU A 148 -15.13 0.58 -4.86
CA GLU A 148 -15.46 -0.83 -5.02
C GLU A 148 -14.37 -1.77 -4.49
N LYS A 149 -14.75 -3.01 -4.20
CA LYS A 149 -13.80 -4.08 -3.85
C LYS A 149 -13.14 -4.62 -5.12
N LEU A 150 -11.89 -5.08 -4.99
CA LEU A 150 -11.24 -5.95 -5.96
C LEU A 150 -11.59 -7.42 -5.71
#